data_AF-A0A8B6CM40-F1
#
_entry.id   AF-A0A8B6CM40-F1
#
_cell.length_a   1.000
_cell.length_b   1.000
_cell.length_c   1.000
_cell.angle_alpha   90.00
_cell.angle_beta   90.00
_cell.angle_gamma   90.00
#
_symmetry.space_group_name_H-M   'P 1'
#
loop_
_entity.id
_entity.type
_entity.pdbx_description
1 polymer ?
#
loop_
_entity_poly.entity_id
_entity_poly.type
_entity_poly.pdbx_seq_one_letter_code
_entity_poly.pdbx_strand_id
1 'polypeptide(L)'
;MANLGCDVFAFDPSMGNTGEHVRPSGVHFYPIGLGSKSMDDFTPRIDNYVKKNSGQKWKIRTLGDLVKELHHSERPIDMLKIDVESYEWEIIPNIYYKVV
;
A
#
# COMPACT_ATOMS: atom_id res chain seq x y z
N MET A 1 -7.61 15.75 -0.01
CA MET A 1 -8.67 14.77 -0.34
C MET A 1 -9.55 14.48 0.86
N ALA A 2 -9.02 13.98 2.00
CA ALA A 2 -9.87 13.65 3.16
C ALA A 2 -10.66 14.85 3.71
N ASN A 3 -10.03 16.02 3.85
CA ASN A 3 -10.74 17.26 4.24
C ASN A 3 -11.81 17.74 3.22
N LEU A 4 -11.86 17.15 2.03
CA LEU A 4 -12.88 17.42 1.00
C LEU A 4 -14.01 16.37 1.04
N GLY A 5 -14.02 15.47 2.03
CA GLY A 5 -15.03 14.42 2.19
C GLY A 5 -14.74 13.13 1.42
N CYS A 6 -13.55 12.98 0.83
CA CYS A 6 -13.16 11.72 0.17
C CYS A 6 -12.63 10.71 1.19
N ASP A 7 -12.90 9.43 0.95
CA ASP A 7 -12.19 8.35 1.65
C ASP A 7 -10.75 8.27 1.12
N VAL A 8 -9.76 8.31 2.01
CA VAL A 8 -8.35 8.28 1.64
C VAL A 8 -7.62 7.18 2.40
N PHE A 9 -7.07 6.24 1.65
CA PHE A 9 -6.29 5.12 2.17
C PHE A 9 -4.84 5.25 1.68
N ALA A 10 -3.90 5.29 2.61
CA ALA A 10 -2.47 5.41 2.37
C ALA A 10 -1.77 4.14 2.86
N PHE A 11 -0.86 3.62 2.04
CA PHE A 11 -0.17 2.35 2.27
C PHE A 11 1.33 2.61 2.24
N ASP A 12 2.00 2.38 3.36
CA ASP A 12 3.46 2.54 3.47
C ASP A 12 4.02 1.47 4.43
N PRO A 13 4.80 0.50 3.95
CA PRO A 13 5.35 -0.55 4.80
C PRO A 13 6.51 -0.07 5.69
N SER A 14 7.04 1.13 5.43
CA SER A 14 8.16 1.73 6.17
C SER A 14 7.73 2.52 7.41
N MET A 15 6.43 2.55 7.72
CA MET A 15 5.83 3.25 8.87
C MET A 15 6.35 2.81 10.25
N GLY A 16 7.23 1.81 10.32
CA GLY A 16 7.89 1.37 11.54
C GLY A 16 6.89 1.00 12.63
N ASN A 17 7.01 1.63 13.80
CA ASN A 17 6.19 1.32 14.98
C ASN A 17 4.86 2.09 15.06
N THR A 18 4.56 2.97 14.09
CA THR A 18 3.30 3.74 14.14
C THR A 18 2.08 2.85 13.88
N GLY A 19 2.23 1.79 13.08
CA GLY A 19 1.17 0.84 12.79
C GLY A 19 -0.02 1.44 12.05
N GLU A 20 -1.09 0.65 11.92
CA GLU A 20 -2.35 1.08 11.32
C GLU A 20 -3.02 2.14 12.19
N HIS A 21 -3.46 3.25 11.57
CA HIS A 21 -4.16 4.32 12.28
C HIS A 21 -4.94 5.23 11.32
N VAL A 22 -5.85 6.03 11.90
CA VAL A 22 -6.58 7.08 11.19
C VAL A 22 -6.17 8.44 11.75
N ARG A 23 -5.77 9.37 10.88
CA ARG A 23 -5.46 10.74 11.28
C ARG A 23 -6.72 11.54 11.58
N PRO A 24 -6.65 12.64 12.36
CA PRO A 24 -7.79 13.54 12.59
C PRO A 24 -8.42 14.09 11.30
N SER A 25 -7.66 14.18 10.22
CA SER A 25 -8.15 14.57 8.90
C SER A 25 -9.02 13.51 8.19
N GLY A 26 -9.12 12.29 8.73
CA GLY A 26 -9.84 11.16 8.11
C GLY A 26 -9.02 10.31 7.15
N VAL A 27 -7.69 10.46 7.10
CA VAL A 27 -6.83 9.60 6.26
C VAL A 27 -6.50 8.32 7.01
N HIS A 28 -6.76 7.17 6.39
CA HIS A 28 -6.45 5.84 6.88
C HIS A 28 -5.04 5.44 6.43
N PHE A 29 -4.19 5.02 7.36
CA PHE A 29 -2.82 4.57 7.07
C PHE A 29 -2.66 3.09 7.42
N TYR A 30 -2.04 2.34 6.52
CA TYR A 30 -1.76 0.91 6.70
C TYR A 30 -0.26 0.63 6.51
N PRO A 31 0.36 -0.21 7.37
CA PRO A 31 1.74 -0.64 7.25
C PRO A 31 1.87 -1.77 6.20
N ILE A 32 1.39 -1.53 4.98
CA ILE A 32 1.34 -2.50 3.88
C ILE A 32 2.00 -1.87 2.66
N GLY A 33 2.82 -2.64 1.94
CA GLY A 33 3.40 -2.22 0.66
C GLY A 33 2.58 -2.66 -0.54
N LEU A 34 2.68 -1.90 -1.63
CA LEU A 34 2.11 -2.25 -2.91
C LEU A 34 3.16 -3.02 -3.75
N GLY A 35 2.77 -4.14 -4.33
CA GLY A 35 3.67 -4.97 -5.14
C GLY A 35 2.96 -5.73 -6.26
N SER A 36 3.76 -6.40 -7.08
CA SER A 36 3.28 -7.21 -8.20
C SER A 36 2.67 -8.55 -7.77
N LYS A 37 2.90 -8.94 -6.51
CA LYS A 37 2.40 -10.16 -5.87
C LYS A 37 2.15 -9.91 -4.38
N SER A 38 1.16 -10.61 -3.83
CA SER A 38 0.86 -10.58 -2.39
C SER A 38 1.78 -11.51 -1.62
N MET A 39 2.38 -11.00 -0.55
CA MET A 39 3.35 -11.70 0.31
C MET A 39 3.20 -11.21 1.75
N ASP A 40 3.43 -12.07 2.74
CA ASP A 40 3.40 -11.67 4.16
C ASP A 40 4.80 -11.50 4.76
N ASP A 41 5.85 -11.91 4.03
CA ASP A 41 7.22 -12.01 4.52
C ASP A 41 8.27 -11.41 3.57
N PHE A 42 7.87 -10.36 2.81
CA PHE A 42 8.78 -9.69 1.89
C PHE A 42 9.99 -9.12 2.62
N THR A 43 11.18 -9.37 2.09
CA THR A 43 12.43 -8.85 2.65
C THR A 43 12.79 -7.57 1.92
N PRO A 44 12.64 -6.40 2.53
CA PRO A 44 12.92 -5.13 1.86
C PRO A 44 14.42 -4.88 1.72
N ARG A 45 14.76 -4.02 0.76
CA ARG A 45 16.13 -3.53 0.58
C ARG A 45 16.59 -2.79 1.84
N ILE A 46 17.84 -3.00 2.24
CA ILE A 46 18.45 -2.24 3.34
C ILE A 46 18.61 -0.78 2.92
N ASP A 47 18.12 0.13 3.76
CA ASP A 47 18.20 1.58 3.56
C ASP A 47 18.04 2.35 4.89
N ASN A 48 17.60 3.61 4.83
CA ASN A 48 17.40 4.44 6.01
C ASN A 48 16.26 3.92 6.91
N TYR A 49 15.25 3.27 6.34
CA TYR A 49 14.08 2.73 7.01
C TYR A 49 14.26 1.27 7.42
N VAL A 50 15.05 0.51 6.67
CA VAL A 50 15.34 -0.91 6.92
C VAL A 50 16.81 -1.09 7.33
N LYS A 51 17.05 -1.36 8.61
CA LYS A 51 18.42 -1.59 9.10
C LYS A 51 18.94 -2.99 8.74
N LYS A 52 20.24 -3.07 8.46
CA LYS A 52 20.93 -4.35 8.27
C LYS A 52 20.73 -5.24 9.51
N ASN A 53 20.42 -6.52 9.28
CA ASN A 53 20.14 -7.53 10.31
C ASN A 53 18.90 -7.26 11.19
N SER A 54 17.98 -6.35 10.79
CA SER A 54 16.74 -6.15 11.54
C SER A 54 15.79 -7.35 11.48
N GLY A 55 15.95 -8.23 10.48
CA GLY A 55 14.98 -9.29 10.19
C GLY A 55 13.61 -8.77 9.78
N GLN A 56 13.48 -7.47 9.49
CA GLN A 56 12.20 -6.83 9.19
C GLN A 56 11.58 -7.43 7.94
N LYS A 57 10.30 -7.78 8.05
CA LYS A 57 9.48 -8.31 6.97
C LYS A 57 8.31 -7.38 6.71
N TRP A 58 7.94 -7.20 5.45
CA TRP A 58 6.83 -6.35 5.05
C TRP A 58 5.69 -7.19 4.50
N LYS A 59 4.46 -6.83 4.89
CA LYS A 59 3.25 -7.29 4.22
C LYS A 59 3.13 -6.53 2.91
N ILE A 60 3.12 -7.24 1.80
CA ILE A 60 2.96 -6.70 0.45
C ILE A 60 1.66 -7.23 -0.14
N ARG A 61 0.94 -6.39 -0.87
CA ARG A 61 -0.29 -6.77 -1.57
C ARG A 61 -0.31 -6.21 -2.99
N THR A 62 -0.99 -6.92 -3.88
CA THR A 62 -1.42 -6.33 -5.16
C THR A 62 -2.54 -5.31 -4.91
N LEU A 63 -2.75 -4.38 -5.85
CA LEU A 63 -3.87 -3.43 -5.76
C LEU A 63 -5.22 -4.16 -5.66
N GLY A 64 -5.40 -5.21 -6.48
CA GLY A 64 -6.62 -6.01 -6.47
C GLY A 64 -6.88 -6.71 -5.14
N ASP A 65 -5.84 -7.23 -4.48
CA ASP A 65 -6.01 -7.87 -3.17
C ASP A 65 -6.27 -6.84 -2.07
N LEU A 66 -5.64 -5.64 -2.13
CA LEU A 66 -5.97 -4.55 -1.21
C LEU A 66 -7.43 -4.13 -1.30
N VAL A 67 -7.94 -3.95 -2.53
CA VAL A 67 -9.35 -3.61 -2.79
C VAL A 67 -10.28 -4.66 -2.19
N LYS A 68 -9.95 -5.95 -2.31
CA LYS A 68 -10.74 -7.04 -1.72
C LYS A 68 -10.65 -7.08 -0.19
N GLU A 69 -9.44 -6.98 0.38
CA GLU A 69 -9.20 -7.02 1.83
C GLU A 69 -9.89 -5.86 2.56
N LEU A 70 -10.02 -4.71 1.90
CA LEU A 70 -10.73 -3.54 2.43
C LEU A 70 -12.22 -3.51 2.05
N HIS A 71 -12.75 -4.56 1.41
CA HIS A 71 -14.14 -4.64 0.97
C HIS A 71 -14.57 -3.50 0.03
N HIS A 72 -13.66 -3.04 -0.83
CA HIS A 72 -13.88 -1.98 -1.81
C HIS A 72 -14.14 -2.50 -3.23
N SER A 73 -14.37 -3.80 -3.42
CA SER A 73 -14.52 -4.43 -4.75
C SER A 73 -15.63 -3.84 -5.62
N GLU A 74 -16.65 -3.21 -5.02
CA GLU A 74 -17.77 -2.58 -5.72
C GLU A 74 -17.63 -1.05 -5.81
N ARG A 75 -16.47 -0.51 -5.44
CA ARG A 75 -16.19 0.93 -5.41
C ARG A 75 -15.08 1.28 -6.41
N PRO A 76 -15.30 2.21 -7.35
CA PRO A 76 -14.23 2.67 -8.22
C PRO A 76 -13.16 3.42 -7.43
N ILE A 77 -11.91 3.36 -7.90
CA ILE A 77 -10.82 4.20 -7.39
C ILE A 77 -10.82 5.49 -8.23
N ASP A 78 -11.21 6.61 -7.63
CA ASP A 78 -11.25 7.91 -8.33
C ASP A 78 -9.85 8.46 -8.60
N MET A 79 -8.92 8.24 -7.67
CA MET A 79 -7.54 8.70 -7.77
C MET A 79 -6.59 7.67 -7.15
N LEU A 80 -5.58 7.27 -7.93
CA LEU A 80 -4.51 6.40 -7.48
C LEU A 80 -3.17 7.15 -7.59
N LYS A 81 -2.61 7.56 -6.46
CA LYS A 81 -1.22 8.04 -6.38
C LYS A 81 -0.33 6.86 -6.04
N ILE A 82 0.77 6.72 -6.78
CA ILE A 82 1.75 5.64 -6.59
C ILE A 82 3.11 6.26 -6.39
N ASP A 83 3.79 5.81 -5.34
CA ASP A 83 5.08 6.28 -4.89
C ASP A 83 5.80 5.07 -4.27
N VAL A 84 6.23 4.14 -5.12
CA VAL A 84 6.97 2.94 -4.71
C VAL A 84 8.36 3.00 -5.31
N GLU A 85 9.36 2.84 -4.46
CA GLU A 85 10.75 2.93 -4.87
C GLU A 85 11.21 1.66 -5.60
N SER A 86 11.73 1.80 -6.83
CA SER A 86 12.40 0.74 -7.61
C SER A 86 11.53 -0.43 -8.10
N TYR A 87 10.21 -0.38 -7.91
CA TYR A 87 9.26 -1.44 -8.32
C TYR A 87 8.14 -0.93 -9.24
N GLU A 88 8.24 0.31 -9.73
CA GLU A 88 7.20 1.01 -10.48
C GLU A 88 6.74 0.22 -11.71
N TRP A 89 7.68 -0.34 -12.47
CA TRP A 89 7.37 -1.09 -13.69
C TRP A 89 6.70 -2.44 -13.41
N GLU A 90 7.05 -3.08 -12.30
CA GLU A 90 6.52 -4.40 -11.94
C GLU A 90 5.06 -4.34 -11.48
N ILE A 91 4.64 -3.21 -10.91
CA ILE A 91 3.29 -3.04 -10.39
C ILE A 91 2.28 -2.62 -11.48
N ILE A 92 2.72 -1.97 -12.56
CA ILE A 92 1.84 -1.46 -13.64
C ILE A 92 0.87 -2.52 -14.18
N PRO A 93 1.30 -3.77 -14.48
CA PRO A 93 0.38 -4.81 -14.95
C PRO A 93 -0.75 -5.14 -13.96
N ASN A 94 -0.52 -4.95 -12.65
CA ASN A 94 -1.53 -5.17 -11.60
C ASN A 94 -2.42 -3.94 -11.35
N ILE A 95 -2.11 -2.79 -11.95
CA ILE A 95 -2.89 -1.56 -11.87
C ILE A 95 -3.88 -1.46 -13.04
N TYR A 96 -3.55 -2.06 -14.18
CA TYR A 96 -4.47 -2.18 -15.30
C TYR A 96 -5.63 -3.13 -14.96
N TYR A 97 -6.70 -2.55 -14.44
CA TYR A 97 -8.00 -3.21 -14.37
C TYR A 97 -8.56 -3.35 -15.79
N LYS A 98 -8.78 -4.59 -16.24
CA LYS A 98 -9.64 -4.84 -17.41
C LYS A 98 -11.05 -4.45 -17.02
N VAL A 99 -11.60 -3.42 -17.66
CA VAL A 99 -13.04 -3.28 -17.84
C VAL A 99 -13.44 -4.47 -18.71
N VAL A 100 -14.11 -5.46 -18.12
CA VAL A 100 -14.77 -6.54 -18.87
C VAL A 100 -16.20 -6.10 -19.12
#